data_AF-A0ABD2MRP1-F1
#
_entry.id   AF-A0ABD2MRP1-F1
#
_cell.length_a   1.000
_cell.length_b   1.000
_cell.length_c   1.000
_cell.angle_alpha   90.00
_cell.angle_beta   90.00
_cell.angle_gamma   90.00
#
_symmetry.space_group_name_H-M   'P 1'
#
loop_
_entity.id
_entity.type
_entity.pdbx_description
1 polymer ?
#
loop_
_entity_poly.entity_id
_entity_poly.type
_entity_poly.pdbx_seq_one_letter_code
_entity_poly.pdbx_strand_id
1 'polypeptide(L)'
;MKKTYERNANLYDQLMRDLQNNHETEETSVRFASIQSYSAKIDFIFELLEKYGRLPHYLRDDKDNQESAELRKKGNKLFVANRDEEALKMYTDSVAVAEDKTEYLGLAYANRSAVLFRLKLFEECLKQNLTSI
;
A
#
# COMPACT_ATOMS: atom_id res chain seq x y z
N MET A 1 2.70 -11.44 16.81
CA MET A 1 1.22 -11.47 16.85
C MET A 1 0.70 -11.60 15.43
N LYS A 2 0.05 -12.71 15.10
CA LYS A 2 -0.71 -12.84 13.84
C LYS A 2 -1.90 -11.90 13.96
N LYS A 3 -1.94 -10.79 13.20
CA LYS A 3 -3.16 -10.02 13.02
C LYS A 3 -4.10 -10.93 12.23
N THR A 4 -5.02 -11.56 12.95
CA THR A 4 -6.04 -12.43 12.40
C THR A 4 -6.81 -11.64 11.36
N TYR A 5 -6.70 -12.04 10.09
CA TYR A 5 -7.59 -11.58 9.03
C TYR A 5 -8.99 -12.08 9.39
N GLU A 6 -9.72 -11.29 10.18
CA GLU A 6 -11.15 -11.46 10.27
C GLU A 6 -11.71 -11.15 8.88
N ARG A 7 -12.06 -12.25 8.23
CA ARG A 7 -12.84 -12.36 7.02
C ARG A 7 -14.03 -11.41 7.13
N ASN A 8 -13.86 -10.18 6.63
CA ASN A 8 -14.96 -9.25 6.41
C ASN A 8 -16.08 -10.04 5.74
N ALA A 9 -17.18 -10.27 6.45
CA ALA A 9 -18.42 -10.66 5.82
C ALA A 9 -18.63 -9.68 4.66
N ASN A 10 -18.78 -10.21 3.45
CA ASN A 10 -18.71 -9.48 2.19
C ASN A 10 -19.42 -8.11 2.30
N LEU A 11 -18.68 -7.01 2.16
CA LEU A 11 -19.18 -5.64 2.29
C LEU A 11 -20.41 -5.41 1.39
N TYR A 12 -20.41 -6.05 0.22
CA TYR A 12 -21.54 -6.08 -0.69
C TYR A 12 -22.79 -6.69 -0.04
N ASP A 13 -22.68 -7.85 0.61
CA ASP A 13 -23.83 -8.52 1.23
C ASP A 13 -24.40 -7.68 2.39
N GLN A 14 -23.54 -6.96 3.11
CA GLN A 14 -23.97 -6.04 4.18
C GLN A 14 -24.72 -4.84 3.60
N LEU A 15 -24.13 -4.18 2.60
CA LEU A 15 -24.72 -3.05 1.91
C LEU A 15 -26.06 -3.42 1.25
N MET A 16 -26.15 -4.59 0.62
CA MET A 16 -27.38 -5.09 0.01
C MET A 16 -28.46 -5.34 1.05
N ARG A 17 -28.13 -5.89 2.23
CA ARG A 17 -29.08 -6.04 3.33
C ARG A 17 -29.58 -4.70 3.84
N ASP A 18 -28.69 -3.73 4.00
CA ASP A 18 -29.06 -2.39 4.45
C ASP A 18 -30.00 -1.71 3.44
N LEU A 19 -29.72 -1.81 2.13
CA LEU A 19 -30.59 -1.31 1.07
C LEU A 19 -31.97 -2.00 1.03
N GLN A 20 -32.02 -3.31 1.26
CA GLN A 20 -33.26 -4.08 1.28
C GLN A 20 -34.13 -3.71 2.49
N ASN A 21 -33.52 -3.61 3.68
CA ASN A 21 -34.20 -3.26 4.92
C ASN A 21 -34.78 -1.85 4.88
N ASN A 22 -34.18 -0.93 4.12
CA ASN A 22 -34.66 0.43 3.95
C ASN A 22 -35.52 0.64 2.69
N HIS A 23 -35.80 -0.43 1.93
CA HIS A 23 -36.56 -0.37 0.67
C HIS A 23 -35.94 0.54 -0.41
N GLU A 24 -34.63 0.76 -0.38
CA GLU A 24 -33.91 1.67 -1.29
C GLU A 24 -33.22 0.97 -2.47
N THR A 25 -33.38 -0.36 -2.60
CA THR A 25 -32.63 -1.16 -3.59
C THR A 25 -32.90 -0.73 -5.03
N GLU A 26 -34.17 -0.46 -5.37
CA GLU A 26 -34.57 -0.11 -6.74
C GLU A 26 -34.07 1.28 -7.15
N GLU A 27 -34.35 2.30 -6.32
CA GLU A 27 -33.88 3.66 -6.54
C GLU A 27 -32.36 3.74 -6.66
N THR A 28 -31.64 3.07 -5.74
CA THR A 28 -30.18 3.03 -5.74
C THR A 28 -29.64 2.37 -7.02
N SER A 29 -30.27 1.29 -7.49
CA SER A 29 -29.87 0.59 -8.71
C SER A 29 -30.06 1.45 -9.95
N VAL A 30 -31.21 2.14 -10.05
CA VAL A 30 -31.50 3.08 -11.15
C VAL A 30 -30.50 4.23 -11.15
N ARG A 31 -30.25 4.84 -9.98
CA ARG A 31 -29.27 5.93 -9.84
C ARG A 31 -27.87 5.47 -10.23
N PHE A 32 -27.42 4.32 -9.74
CA PHE A 32 -26.10 3.76 -10.08
C PHE A 32 -25.94 3.48 -11.58
N ALA A 33 -26.97 2.91 -12.22
CA ALA A 33 -26.96 2.60 -13.65
C ALA A 33 -26.87 3.86 -14.52
N SER A 34 -27.42 4.99 -14.04
CA SER A 34 -27.40 6.26 -14.79
C SER A 34 -26.02 6.93 -14.83
N ILE A 35 -25.13 6.61 -13.90
CA ILE A 35 -23.78 7.20 -13.80
C ILE A 35 -22.88 6.64 -14.89
N GLN A 36 -22.26 7.53 -15.68
CA GLN A 36 -21.41 7.13 -16.81
C GLN A 36 -19.94 6.90 -16.44
N SER A 37 -19.39 7.70 -15.51
CA SER A 37 -17.98 7.62 -15.13
C SER A 37 -17.74 6.63 -14.00
N TYR A 38 -16.69 5.83 -14.11
CA TYR A 38 -16.24 4.96 -13.01
C TYR A 38 -15.87 5.75 -11.76
N SER A 39 -15.25 6.94 -11.90
CA SER A 39 -14.93 7.78 -10.74
C SER A 39 -16.20 8.16 -9.98
N ALA A 40 -17.21 8.66 -10.69
CA ALA A 40 -18.48 9.06 -10.08
C ALA A 40 -19.26 7.86 -9.50
N LYS A 41 -19.10 6.65 -10.08
CA LYS A 41 -19.66 5.41 -9.49
C LYS A 41 -19.00 5.07 -8.16
N ILE A 42 -17.68 5.25 -8.09
CA ILE A 42 -16.92 5.03 -6.86
C ILE A 42 -17.35 6.04 -5.80
N ASP A 43 -17.46 7.33 -6.15
CA ASP A 43 -17.92 8.38 -5.24
C ASP A 43 -19.33 8.07 -4.70
N PHE A 44 -20.25 7.66 -5.58
CA PHE A 44 -21.61 7.24 -5.20
C PHE A 44 -21.61 6.04 -4.24
N ILE A 45 -20.75 5.04 -4.48
CA ILE A 45 -20.62 3.88 -3.57
C ILE A 45 -20.06 4.34 -2.22
N PHE A 46 -19.09 5.25 -2.19
CA PHE A 46 -18.56 5.82 -0.96
C PHE A 46 -19.63 6.54 -0.14
N GLU A 47 -20.44 7.40 -0.77
CA GLU A 47 -21.58 8.08 -0.13
C GLU A 47 -22.55 7.06 0.50
N LEU A 48 -22.83 5.97 -0.21
CA LEU A 48 -23.74 4.94 0.26
C LEU A 48 -23.19 4.15 1.45
N LEU A 49 -21.89 3.81 1.39
CA LEU A 49 -21.20 3.16 2.49
C LEU A 49 -21.13 4.08 3.73
N GLU A 50 -20.94 5.38 3.53
CA GLU A 50 -20.96 6.37 4.61
C GLU A 50 -22.35 6.47 5.25
N LYS A 51 -23.41 6.60 4.42
CA LYS A 51 -24.81 6.64 4.86
C LYS A 51 -25.16 5.48 5.80
N TYR A 52 -24.67 4.28 5.50
CA TYR A 52 -24.95 3.07 6.28
C TYR A 52 -23.89 2.75 7.36
N GLY A 53 -22.90 3.63 7.57
CA GLY A 53 -21.83 3.38 8.55
C GLY A 53 -20.97 2.16 8.22
N ARG A 54 -20.85 1.84 6.92
CA ARG A 54 -20.12 0.69 6.36
C ARG A 54 -18.82 1.10 5.68
N LEU A 55 -18.41 2.37 5.77
CA LEU A 55 -17.11 2.78 5.25
C LEU A 55 -16.05 1.82 5.78
N PRO A 56 -15.29 1.15 4.88
CA PRO A 56 -14.18 0.33 5.32
C PRO A 56 -13.30 1.22 6.17
N HIS A 57 -12.96 0.74 7.37
CA HIS A 57 -11.87 1.35 8.09
C HIS A 57 -10.63 1.08 7.23
N TYR A 58 -10.28 2.04 6.37
CA TYR A 58 -8.94 2.09 5.82
C TYR A 58 -8.06 2.12 7.06
N LEU A 59 -7.27 1.08 7.24
CA LEU A 59 -6.12 1.17 8.13
C LEU A 59 -5.39 2.38 7.59
N ARG A 60 -5.49 3.50 8.32
CA ARG A 60 -4.61 4.62 8.12
C ARG A 60 -3.25 3.98 8.17
N ASP A 61 -2.53 4.07 7.06
CA ASP A 61 -1.15 3.62 7.01
C ASP A 61 -0.44 4.67 7.86
N ASP A 62 -0.51 4.49 9.18
CA ASP A 62 0.01 5.41 10.19
C ASP A 62 1.52 5.39 10.01
N LYS A 63 1.96 6.22 9.07
CA LYS A 63 3.36 6.45 8.80
C LYS A 63 3.97 6.90 10.12
N ASP A 64 5.04 6.25 10.52
CA ASP A 64 5.78 6.53 11.73
C ASP A 64 7.26 6.67 11.37
N ASN A 65 7.75 7.89 11.48
CA ASN A 65 9.15 8.20 11.23
C ASN A 65 10.10 7.47 12.19
N GLN A 66 9.68 7.21 13.43
CA GLN A 66 10.46 6.44 14.39
C GLN A 66 10.54 4.98 13.96
N GLU A 67 9.43 4.38 13.53
CA GLU A 67 9.45 3.02 12.97
C GLU A 67 10.33 2.95 11.71
N SER A 68 10.21 3.94 10.82
CA SER A 68 11.06 4.06 9.64
C SER A 68 12.55 4.12 10.02
N ALA A 69 12.92 4.92 11.03
CA ALA A 69 14.29 5.02 11.51
C ALA A 69 14.81 3.69 12.08
N GLU A 70 13.99 2.95 12.84
CA GLU A 70 14.38 1.64 13.37
C GLU A 70 14.56 0.60 12.26
N LEU A 71 13.71 0.61 11.24
CA LEU A 71 13.86 -0.24 10.06
C LEU A 71 15.14 0.10 9.28
N ARG A 72 15.49 1.38 9.11
CA ARG A 72 16.79 1.75 8.53
C ARG A 72 17.96 1.29 9.39
N LYS A 73 17.89 1.41 10.72
CA LYS A 73 18.96 0.90 11.61
C LYS A 73 19.15 -0.61 11.46
N LYS A 74 18.07 -1.38 11.32
CA LYS A 74 18.13 -2.82 11.03
C LYS A 74 18.72 -3.08 9.65
N GLY A 75 18.26 -2.35 8.64
CA GLY A 75 18.82 -2.39 7.28
C GLY A 75 20.31 -2.09 7.24
N ASN A 76 20.77 -1.08 7.99
CA ASN A 76 22.19 -0.72 8.09
C ASN A 76 23.03 -1.87 8.66
N LYS A 77 22.53 -2.55 9.72
CA LYS A 77 23.21 -3.72 10.30
C LYS A 77 23.34 -4.87 9.29
N LEU A 78 22.28 -5.16 8.55
CA LEU A 78 22.28 -6.18 7.49
C LEU A 78 23.18 -5.78 6.31
N PHE A 79 23.17 -4.50 5.96
CA PHE A 79 23.99 -3.93 4.91
C PHE A 79 25.49 -4.08 5.25
N VAL A 80 25.90 -3.74 6.48
CA VAL A 80 27.29 -3.94 6.93
C VAL A 80 27.66 -5.44 6.96
N ALA A 81 26.70 -6.32 7.20
CA ALA A 81 26.89 -7.77 7.18
C ALA A 81 26.85 -8.40 5.77
N ASN A 82 26.81 -7.61 4.69
CA ASN A 82 26.68 -8.07 3.29
C ASN A 82 25.43 -8.95 3.02
N ARG A 83 24.37 -8.76 3.83
CA ARG A 83 23.06 -9.43 3.66
C ARG A 83 22.13 -8.50 2.88
N ASP A 84 22.47 -8.30 1.62
CA ASP A 84 21.96 -7.19 0.82
C ASP A 84 20.47 -7.31 0.50
N GLU A 85 19.97 -8.50 0.15
CA GLU A 85 18.54 -8.73 -0.11
C GLU A 85 17.68 -8.44 1.12
N GLU A 86 18.16 -8.82 2.30
CA GLU A 86 17.47 -8.57 3.56
C GLU A 86 17.54 -7.09 3.96
N ALA A 87 18.68 -6.44 3.71
CA ALA A 87 18.82 -5.00 3.86
C ALA A 87 17.86 -4.24 2.94
N LEU A 88 17.72 -4.67 1.68
CA LEU A 88 16.79 -4.12 0.71
C LEU A 88 15.34 -4.25 1.19
N LYS A 89 14.97 -5.40 1.76
CA LYS A 89 13.65 -5.59 2.37
C LYS A 89 13.42 -4.59 3.51
N MET A 90 14.37 -4.46 4.45
CA MET A 90 14.22 -3.52 5.58
C MET A 90 14.13 -2.06 5.13
N TYR A 91 14.89 -1.64 4.11
CA TYR A 91 14.76 -0.29 3.58
C TYR A 91 13.48 -0.06 2.78
N THR A 92 12.96 -1.09 2.11
CA THR A 92 11.65 -1.01 1.44
C THR A 92 10.53 -0.88 2.46
N ASP A 93 10.57 -1.68 3.53
CA ASP A 93 9.63 -1.57 4.65
C ASP A 93 9.74 -0.17 5.31
N SER A 94 10.96 0.38 5.44
CA SER A 94 11.20 1.75 5.95
C SER A 94 10.59 2.85 5.07
N VAL A 95 10.63 2.72 3.74
CA VAL A 95 9.94 3.64 2.82
C VAL A 95 8.43 3.55 2.99
N ALA A 96 7.90 2.33 3.18
CA ALA A 96 6.47 2.11 3.33
C ALA A 96 5.90 2.76 4.59
N VAL A 97 6.68 2.89 5.67
CA VAL A 97 6.19 3.50 6.93
C VAL A 97 6.69 4.93 7.16
N ALA A 98 7.53 5.51 6.30
CA ALA A 98 7.98 6.89 6.45
C ALA A 98 6.86 7.89 6.14
N GLU A 99 6.77 8.98 6.91
CA GLU A 99 5.81 10.05 6.63
C GLU A 99 6.18 10.79 5.33
N ASP A 100 5.17 11.13 4.54
CA ASP A 100 5.34 11.86 3.29
C ASP A 100 6.04 13.21 3.51
N LYS A 101 6.93 13.57 2.57
CA LYS A 101 7.66 14.86 2.56
C LYS A 101 8.54 15.12 3.79
N THR A 102 8.94 14.07 4.50
CA THR A 102 9.89 14.16 5.61
C THR A 102 11.31 13.76 5.19
N GLU A 103 12.31 14.17 5.99
CA GLU A 103 13.69 13.71 5.81
C GLU A 103 13.84 12.19 5.95
N TYR A 104 12.98 11.55 6.73
CA TYR A 104 13.01 10.11 6.98
C TYR A 104 12.74 9.33 5.69
N LEU A 105 11.80 9.80 4.87
CA LEU A 105 11.52 9.23 3.56
C LEU A 105 12.73 9.39 2.61
N GLY A 106 13.36 10.57 2.61
CA GLY A 106 14.58 10.81 1.83
C GLY A 106 15.73 9.89 2.24
N LEU A 107 15.96 9.72 3.54
CA LEU A 107 16.96 8.81 4.10
C LEU A 107 16.65 7.34 3.80
N ALA A 108 15.38 6.95 3.82
CA ALA A 108 14.94 5.60 3.47
C ALA A 108 15.23 5.30 1.98
N TYR A 109 14.91 6.23 1.08
CA TYR A 109 15.24 6.11 -0.34
C TYR A 109 16.75 6.06 -0.60
N ALA A 110 17.54 6.91 0.06
CA ALA A 110 19.00 6.92 -0.07
C ALA A 110 19.63 5.60 0.36
N ASN A 111 19.18 5.04 1.48
CA ASN A 111 19.65 3.74 1.94
C ASN A 111 19.24 2.61 0.97
N ARG A 112 17.99 2.62 0.49
CA ARG A 112 17.51 1.63 -0.49
C ARG A 112 18.30 1.69 -1.79
N SER A 113 18.59 2.88 -2.30
CA SER A 113 19.37 3.05 -3.54
C SER A 113 20.82 2.57 -3.38
N ALA A 114 21.44 2.78 -2.21
CA ALA A 114 22.78 2.27 -1.93
C ALA A 114 22.85 0.73 -1.98
N VAL A 115 21.82 0.02 -1.47
CA VAL A 115 21.76 -1.45 -1.59
C VAL A 115 21.54 -1.90 -3.02
N LEU A 116 20.61 -1.27 -3.73
CA LEU A 116 20.36 -1.60 -5.13
C LEU A 116 21.61 -1.40 -5.99
N PHE A 117 22.39 -0.36 -5.71
CA PHE A 117 23.69 -0.14 -6.33
C PHE A 117 24.68 -1.26 -6.00
N ARG A 118 24.78 -1.65 -4.71
CA ARG A 118 25.70 -2.71 -4.27
C ARG A 118 25.33 -4.11 -4.78
N LEU A 119 24.04 -4.41 -4.90
CA LEU A 119 23.51 -5.63 -5.50
C LEU A 119 23.81 -5.76 -7.01
N LYS A 120 24.54 -4.80 -7.60
CA LYS A 120 25.08 -4.89 -8.96
C LYS A 120 24.05 -5.21 -10.05
N LEU A 121 22.84 -4.67 -9.92
CA LEU A 121 21.90 -4.57 -11.05
C LEU A 121 22.43 -3.66 -12.20
N PHE A 122 23.65 -3.13 -12.10
CA PHE A 122 24.37 -2.48 -13.19
C PHE A 122 25.38 -3.40 -13.92
N GLU A 123 25.99 -4.40 -13.28
CA GLU A 123 26.98 -5.25 -13.97
C GLU A 123 26.34 -6.33 -14.85
N GLU A 124 25.27 -6.99 -14.40
CA GLU A 124 24.51 -7.95 -15.23
C GLU A 124 23.86 -7.26 -16.45
N CYS A 125 23.51 -5.98 -16.32
CA CYS A 125 22.93 -5.19 -17.41
C CYS A 125 23.98 -4.74 -18.45
N LEU A 126 25.24 -4.57 -18.05
CA LEU A 126 26.34 -4.21 -18.96
C LEU A 126 26.99 -5.44 -19.62
N LYS A 127 27.00 -6.59 -18.96
CA LYS A 127 27.57 -7.83 -19.49
C LYS A 127 26.79 -8.39 -20.69
N GLN A 128 25.49 -8.14 -20.78
CA GLN A 128 24.65 -8.55 -21.91
C GLN A 128 24.89 -7.75 -23.21
N ASN A 129 25.52 -6.58 -23.16
CA ASN A 129 25.73 -5.72 -24.34
C ASN A 129 27.15 -5.81 -24.95
N LEU A 130 28.04 -6.64 -24.41
CA LEU A 130 29.45 -6.74 -24.85
C LEU A 130 29.87 -8.15 -25.31
N THR A 131 28.95 -9.12 -25.38
CA THR A 131 29.19 -10.47 -25.93
C THR A 131 28.48 -10.74 -27.27
N SER A 132 28.17 -9.69 -28.02
CA SER A 132 27.53 -9.78 -29.35
C SER A 132 28.22 -8.93 -30.42
N ILE A 133 29.56 -8.85 -30.39
CA ILE A 133 30.38 -8.42 -31.53
C ILE A 133 31.51 -9.43 -31.71
#